data_AF-A0A5M3MMH4-F1
#
_entry.id   AF-A0A5M3MMH4-F1
#
_cell.length_a   1.000
_cell.length_b   1.000
_cell.length_c   1.000
_cell.angle_alpha   90.00
_cell.angle_beta   90.00
_cell.angle_gamma   90.00
#
_symmetry.space_group_name_H-M   'P 1'
#
loop_
_entity.id
_entity.type
_entity.pdbx_description
1 polymer ?
#
loop_
_entity_poly.entity_id
_entity_poly.type
_entity_poly.pdbx_seq_one_letter_code
_entity_poly.pdbx_strand_id
1 'polypeptide(L)'
;VPWTVPELATVLFGTSILFVFTSDFTYLIVVDWPIATSVLASNSFIRSSFGFAFPWFAGAMYERLGTAGATALLAGLTTVIAPLPRIDARLRQSSRFAAS
;
A
#
# COMPACT_ATOMS: atom_id res chain seq x y z
N VAL A 1 25.58 -4.92 -13.42
CA VAL A 1 24.24 -5.56 -13.40
C VAL A 1 23.76 -5.67 -14.84
N PRO A 2 23.29 -6.84 -15.30
CA PRO A 2 22.68 -6.95 -16.61
C PRO A 2 21.43 -6.07 -16.64
N TRP A 3 21.27 -5.24 -17.67
CA TRP A 3 20.14 -4.32 -17.86
C TRP A 3 18.77 -5.02 -17.79
N THR A 4 18.73 -6.33 -17.98
CA THR A 4 17.53 -7.17 -17.89
C THR A 4 16.95 -7.26 -16.47
N VAL A 5 17.77 -7.16 -15.43
CA VAL A 5 17.32 -7.35 -14.03
C VAL A 5 16.41 -6.21 -13.55
N PRO A 6 16.77 -4.91 -13.76
CA PRO A 6 15.87 -3.79 -13.48
C PRO A 6 14.55 -3.82 -14.26
N GLU A 7 14.59 -4.23 -15.53
CA GLU A 7 13.40 -4.28 -16.39
C GLU A 7 12.39 -5.30 -15.87
N LEU A 8 12.85 -6.51 -15.54
CA LEU A 8 11.98 -7.55 -15.00
C LEU A 8 11.40 -7.16 -13.63
N ALA A 9 12.19 -6.50 -12.79
CA ALA A 9 11.74 -5.98 -11.50
C ALA A 9 10.66 -4.91 -11.66
N THR A 10 10.79 -4.02 -12.65
CA THR A 10 9.82 -2.96 -12.93
C THR A 10 8.52 -3.53 -13.46
N VAL A 11 8.58 -4.54 -14.34
CA VAL A 11 7.38 -5.25 -14.81
C VAL A 11 6.64 -5.90 -13.65
N LEU A 12 7.34 -6.64 -12.78
CA LEU A 12 6.74 -7.28 -11.61
C LEU A 12 6.11 -6.25 -10.65
N PHE A 13 6.80 -5.14 -10.42
CA PHE A 13 6.32 -4.04 -9.57
C PHE A 13 5.09 -3.35 -10.17
N GLY A 14 5.06 -3.11 -11.47
CA GLY A 14 3.90 -2.54 -12.17
C GLY A 14 2.69 -3.47 -12.09
N THR A 15 2.86 -4.76 -12.38
CA THR A 15 1.77 -5.75 -12.30
C THR A 15 1.19 -5.87 -10.89
N SER A 16 2.04 -5.89 -9.85
CA SER A 16 1.57 -6.00 -8.47
C SER A 16 0.75 -4.77 -8.04
N ILE A 17 1.20 -3.58 -8.41
CA ILE A 17 0.48 -2.32 -8.13
C ILE A 17 -0.91 -2.31 -8.76
N LEU A 18 -1.02 -2.71 -10.03
CA LEU A 18 -2.31 -2.77 -10.72
C LEU A 18 -3.26 -3.73 -10.02
N PHE A 19 -2.78 -4.91 -9.64
CA PHE A 19 -3.59 -5.90 -8.94
C PHE A 19 -4.11 -5.39 -7.58
N VAL A 20 -3.26 -4.72 -6.81
CA VAL A 20 -3.64 -4.12 -5.52
C VAL A 20 -4.70 -3.03 -5.73
N PHE A 21 -4.49 -2.08 -6.66
CA PHE A 21 -5.47 -1.00 -6.89
C PHE A 21 -6.82 -1.52 -7.38
N THR A 22 -6.82 -2.50 -8.29
CA THR A 22 -8.07 -3.11 -8.75
C THR A 22 -8.82 -3.82 -7.62
N SER A 23 -8.11 -4.55 -6.76
CA SER A 23 -8.71 -5.20 -5.59
C SER A 23 -9.27 -4.18 -4.60
N ASP A 24 -8.53 -3.11 -4.32
CA ASP A 24 -8.89 -2.08 -3.35
C ASP A 24 -10.15 -1.32 -3.78
N PHE A 25 -10.20 -0.85 -5.03
CA PHE A 25 -11.37 -0.17 -5.58
C PHE A 25 -12.61 -1.04 -5.60
N THR A 26 -12.48 -2.31 -6.01
CA THR A 26 -13.60 -3.25 -6.03
C THR A 26 -14.13 -3.50 -4.61
N TYR A 27 -13.23 -3.61 -3.63
CA TYR A 27 -13.60 -3.84 -2.23
C TYR A 27 -14.31 -2.65 -1.60
N LEU A 28 -13.76 -1.44 -1.74
CA LEU A 28 -14.33 -0.22 -1.16
C LEU A 28 -15.73 0.08 -1.73
N ILE A 29 -15.95 -0.20 -3.02
CA ILE A 29 -17.27 -0.01 -3.65
C ILE A 29 -18.31 -0.99 -3.12
N VAL A 30 -17.92 -2.25 -2.86
CA VAL A 30 -18.85 -3.29 -2.38
C VAL A 30 -19.23 -3.06 -0.91
N VAL A 31 -18.31 -2.57 -0.08
CA VAL A 31 -18.58 -2.32 1.36
C VAL A 31 -19.36 -1.03 1.58
N ASP A 32 -19.08 0.03 0.83
CA ASP A 32 -19.54 1.39 1.15
C ASP A 32 -20.34 2.03 0.01
N TRP A 33 -21.31 1.31 -0.57
CA TRP A 33 -22.07 1.73 -1.77
C TRP A 33 -22.60 3.18 -1.78
N PRO A 34 -23.22 3.71 -0.70
CA PRO A 34 -23.74 5.09 -0.70
C PRO A 34 -22.64 6.16 -0.55
N ILE A 35 -21.45 5.82 -0.04
CA ILE A 35 -20.34 6.76 0.19
C ILE A 35 -19.07 6.39 -0.61
N ALA A 36 -19.20 5.50 -1.59
CA ALA A 36 -18.09 4.88 -2.31
C ALA A 36 -17.14 5.92 -2.92
N THR A 37 -17.66 6.99 -3.51
CA THR A 37 -16.85 8.06 -4.11
C THR A 37 -16.01 8.83 -3.09
N SER A 38 -16.55 9.07 -1.90
CA SER A 38 -15.84 9.73 -0.78
C SER A 38 -14.74 8.84 -0.22
N VAL A 39 -15.02 7.54 -0.06
CA VAL A 39 -14.04 6.55 0.41
C VAL A 39 -12.90 6.39 -0.59
N LEU A 40 -13.19 6.34 -1.89
CA LEU A 40 -12.19 6.32 -2.96
C LEU A 40 -11.34 7.61 -2.99
N ALA A 41 -11.97 8.78 -2.74
CA ALA A 41 -11.27 10.05 -2.62
C ALA A 41 -10.33 10.07 -1.40
N SER A 42 -10.79 9.56 -0.26
CA SER A 42 -9.98 9.42 0.96
C SER A 42 -8.77 8.52 0.75
N ASN A 43 -8.93 7.37 0.08
CA ASN A 43 -7.83 6.48 -0.28
C ASN A 43 -6.75 7.21 -1.11
N SER A 44 -7.19 7.98 -2.10
CA SER A 44 -6.29 8.79 -2.94
C SER A 44 -5.61 9.90 -2.15
N PHE A 45 -6.31 10.51 -1.19
CA PHE A 45 -5.77 11.53 -0.30
C PHE A 45 -4.67 10.96 0.60
N ILE A 46 -4.95 9.87 1.31
CA ILE A 46 -3.99 9.19 2.19
C ILE A 46 -2.73 8.81 1.41
N ARG A 47 -2.88 8.20 0.22
CA ARG A 47 -1.77 7.84 -0.65
C ARG A 47 -0.92 9.06 -1.04
N SER A 48 -1.57 10.17 -1.39
CA SER A 48 -0.87 11.40 -1.77
C SER A 48 -0.19 12.09 -0.58
N SER A 49 -0.83 12.07 0.59
CA SER A 49 -0.25 12.57 1.84
C SER A 49 1.00 11.77 2.25
N PHE A 50 0.98 10.45 2.09
CA PHE A 50 2.17 9.63 2.28
C PHE A 50 3.26 9.95 1.25
N GLY A 51 2.89 10.13 -0.03
CA GLY A 51 3.83 10.54 -1.07
C GLY A 51 4.47 11.91 -0.80
N PHE A 52 3.77 12.82 -0.14
CA PHE A 52 4.27 14.13 0.27
C PHE A 52 5.11 14.07 1.57
N ALA A 53 4.69 13.29 2.56
CA ALA A 53 5.39 13.17 3.83
C ALA A 53 6.68 12.35 3.71
N PHE A 54 6.72 11.38 2.79
CA PHE A 54 7.83 10.45 2.65
C PHE A 54 9.18 11.13 2.33
N PRO A 55 9.28 12.06 1.36
CA PRO A 55 10.53 12.80 1.10
C PRO A 55 11.08 13.56 2.31
N TRP A 56 10.19 14.05 3.18
CA TRP A 56 10.59 14.85 4.34
C TRP A 56 11.31 14.01 5.41
N PHE A 57 10.89 12.76 5.59
CA PHE A 57 11.56 11.80 6.47
C PHE A 57 12.67 11.00 5.76
N ALA A 58 12.54 10.79 4.45
CA ALA A 58 13.46 9.99 3.67
C ALA A 58 14.89 10.57 3.68
N GLY A 59 15.06 11.89 3.63
CA GLY A 59 16.39 12.51 3.71
C GLY A 59 17.15 12.11 4.98
N ALA A 60 16.52 12.26 6.14
CA ALA A 60 17.11 11.88 7.42
C ALA A 60 17.31 10.36 7.56
N MET A 61 16.41 9.55 6.97
CA MET A 61 16.50 8.09 6.99
C MET A 61 17.66 7.56 6.14
N TYR A 62 17.85 8.12 4.93
CA TYR A 62 18.92 7.73 4.02
C TYR A 62 20.30 8.19 4.51
N GLU A 63 20.43 9.36 5.14
CA GLU A 63 21.69 9.82 5.75
C GLU A 63 22.16 8.93 6.91
N ARG A 64 21.23 8.42 7.72
CA ARG A 64 21.56 7.61 8.90
C ARG A 64 21.80 6.13 8.59
N LEU A 65 21.10 5.57 7.60
CA LEU A 65 21.03 4.10 7.38
C LEU A 65 21.62 3.65 6.03
N GLY A 66 21.95 4.59 5.13
CA GLY A 66 22.46 4.30 3.79
C GLY A 66 21.40 3.72 2.84
N THR A 67 21.71 3.69 1.55
CA THR A 67 20.78 3.29 0.47
C THR A 67 20.27 1.86 0.62
N ALA A 68 21.14 0.92 0.98
CA ALA A 68 20.77 -0.48 1.18
C ALA A 68 19.97 -0.70 2.48
N GLY A 69 20.29 0.03 3.55
CA GLY A 69 19.60 -0.11 4.83
C GLY A 69 18.22 0.54 4.83
N ALA A 70 18.09 1.72 4.20
CA ALA A 70 16.80 2.41 4.02
C ALA A 70 15.82 1.57 3.17
N THR A 71 16.28 0.98 2.06
CA THR A 71 15.45 0.12 1.21
C THR A 71 15.09 -1.20 1.88
N ALA A 72 16.01 -1.82 2.63
CA ALA A 72 15.74 -3.03 3.40
C ALA A 72 14.72 -2.79 4.55
N LEU A 73 14.79 -1.64 5.23
CA LEU A 73 13.83 -1.27 6.27
C LEU A 73 12.43 -1.04 5.69
N LEU A 74 12.34 -0.35 4.55
CA LEU A 74 11.07 -0.17 3.84
C LEU A 74 10.50 -1.50 3.37
N ALA A 75 11.32 -2.36 2.76
CA ALA A 75 10.90 -3.70 2.33
C ALA A 75 10.44 -4.57 3.52
N GLY A 76 11.16 -4.49 4.65
CA GLY A 76 10.80 -5.18 5.89
C GLY A 76 9.47 -4.69 6.46
N LEU A 77 9.29 -3.37 6.53
CA LEU A 77 8.03 -2.76 6.99
C LEU A 77 6.85 -3.16 6.10
N THR A 78 7.01 -3.10 4.77
CA THR A 78 5.99 -3.54 3.82
C THR A 78 5.67 -5.03 3.99
N THR A 79 6.66 -5.87 4.27
CA THR A 79 6.46 -7.31 4.51
C THR A 79 5.66 -7.58 5.79
N VAL A 80 5.87 -6.79 6.85
CA VAL A 80 5.10 -6.89 8.11
C VAL A 80 3.65 -6.39 7.93
N ILE A 81 3.45 -5.41 7.06
CA ILE A 81 2.12 -4.84 6.74
C ILE A 81 1.33 -5.74 5.77
N ALA A 82 2.00 -6.48 4.89
CA ALA A 82 1.38 -7.38 3.92
C ALA A 82 0.35 -8.41 4.47
N PRO A 83 0.48 -8.98 5.70
CA PRO A 83 -0.54 -9.85 6.27
C PRO A 83 -1.76 -9.12 6.86
N LEU A 84 -1.76 -7.79 7.01
CA LEU A 84 -2.90 -7.03 7.55
C LEU A 84 -4.26 -7.31 6.88
N PRO A 85 -4.40 -7.47 5.54
CA PRO A 85 -5.70 -7.83 4.93
C PRO A 85 -6.27 -9.17 5.43
N ARG A 86 -5.42 -10.13 5.85
CA ARG A 86 -5.90 -11.39 6.45
C ARG A 86 -6.46 -11.19 7.85
N ILE A 87 -5.94 -10.20 8.57
CA ILE A 87 -6.39 -9.84 9.92
C ILE A 87 -7.69 -9.03 9.81
N ASP A 88 -7.82 -8.15 8.83
CA ASP A 88 -9.06 -7.40 8.57
C ASP A 88 -10.23 -8.33 8.21
N ALA A 89 -9.99 -9.34 7.37
CA ALA A 89 -10.98 -10.37 7.06
C ALA A 89 -11.41 -11.18 8.30
N ARG A 90 -10.48 -11.44 9.23
CA ARG A 90 -10.76 -12.11 10.52
C ARG A 90 -11.57 -11.21 11.47
N LEU A 91 -11.25 -9.92 11.51
CA LEU A 91 -11.95 -8.94 12.36
C LEU A 91 -13.37 -8.66 11.85
N ARG A 92 -13.59 -8.63 10.53
CA ARG A 92 -14.92 -8.43 9.92
C ARG A 92 -15.87 -9.61 10.08
N GLN A 93 -15.36 -10.83 10.31
CA GLN A 93 -16.20 -11.94 10.77
C GLN A 93 -16.70 -11.77 12.21
N SER A 94 -16.03 -10.92 13.01
CA SER A 94 -16.37 -10.66 14.41
C SER A 94 -17.11 -9.34 14.66
N SER A 95 -17.06 -8.39 13.72
CA SER A 95 -17.62 -7.04 13.91
C SER A 95 -18.95 -6.85 13.18
N ARG A 96 -19.96 -6.50 13.98
CA ARG A 96 -21.39 -6.31 13.68
C ARG A 96 -21.71 -5.07 12.81
N PHE A 97 -20.78 -4.61 11.98
CA PHE A 97 -20.92 -3.38 11.17
C PHE A 97 -20.77 -3.60 9.65
N ALA A 98 -20.86 -4.84 9.19
CA ALA A 98 -21.10 -5.16 7.77
C ALA A 98 -22.60 -5.24 7.42
N ALA A 99 -23.49 -4.85 8.35
CA ALA A 99 -24.93 -4.86 8.18
C ALA A 99 -25.53 -3.50 8.61
N SER A 100 -25.42 -2.50 7.74
CA SER A 100 -26.40 -1.40 7.61
C SER A 100 -26.17 -0.66 6.32
#